data_AF-A0A8F2W5P4-F1
#
_entry.id   AF-A0A8F2W5P4-F1
#
_cell.length_a   1.000
_cell.length_b   1.000
_cell.length_c   1.000
_cell.angle_alpha   90.00
_cell.angle_beta   90.00
_cell.angle_gamma   90.00
#
_symmetry.space_group_name_H-M   'P 1'
#
loop_
_entity.id
_entity.type
_entity.pdbx_description
1 polymer ?
#
loop_
_entity_poly.entity_id
_entity_poly.type
_entity_poly.pdbx_seq_one_letter_code
_entity_poly.pdbx_strand_id
1 'polypeptide(L)'
;MSQSLIIFEPSGKVLYQVNNKISPFNDLIYSIVNESHTELNPGFYTTSANQKRFYALKKGNLYAALYFDVVTTLDNAKVKSCLSGVLRTYATVTEEGTEEKLPKLVEYQFNQLMKLKTGTPVATTPDRATKTSDSKVEKTAKKKGKVMRKWVNGEMVEISADDGALDYSEGKIDSADALAEEKLVVDNSNFQRSDDLVLVSELQDILGDSDSEDEDKPAPKTLTSTFFGKISSYFGGAADIDDVSKKFYDQLISKNIAPPTATTIIDKIKTTIGKRQVTAAEFKSVLTEELTKTLTPNVSTDLLYDIKRNSSSKSRPYVISVVGVNGVGKSTNLAKLAYWFLQNNMNVLICACDTFRSGAVEQLKVHVNNLQRLNSASATSSKIDLFEKGYGGGDHVVNTAKSAIAYAQEQGYDIVLIDTAGRTHSNAKLMAPLKKFGDAANPNKIIMVGEALVGTDSVEQAVNFNNAFGNRRNLDFFIISKVDTVGDLVGSMINMVMATRVPILFVGTGQTYTDIKKLSVKSVVEMLTR
;
A
#
# COMPACT_ATOMS: atom_id res chain seq x y z
N MET A 1 -1.45 16.73 17.96
CA MET A 1 -0.39 17.31 17.10
C MET A 1 0.88 16.52 17.34
N SER A 2 1.24 15.62 16.43
CA SER A 2 2.42 14.75 16.51
C SER A 2 3.60 15.49 15.89
N GLN A 3 4.23 16.31 16.71
CA GLN A 3 5.44 17.00 16.35
C GLN A 3 6.50 16.58 17.37
N SER A 4 7.69 16.26 16.89
CA SER A 4 8.80 15.83 17.73
C SER A 4 10.02 16.63 17.34
N LEU A 5 10.95 16.76 18.27
CA LEU A 5 12.21 17.49 18.12
C LEU A 5 13.34 16.56 18.59
N ILE A 6 14.42 16.50 17.84
CA ILE A 6 15.62 15.76 18.23
C ILE A 6 16.88 16.62 18.12
N ILE A 7 17.89 16.26 18.91
CA ILE A 7 19.25 16.77 18.81
C ILE A 7 20.17 15.58 18.61
N PHE A 8 21.05 15.64 17.62
CA PHE A 8 21.92 14.51 17.25
C PHE A 8 23.28 14.99 16.73
N GLU A 9 24.27 14.10 16.77
CA GLU A 9 25.63 14.31 16.26
C GLU A 9 25.76 13.98 14.76
N PRO A 10 26.81 14.44 14.06
CA PRO A 10 27.12 14.03 12.69
C PRO A 10 27.21 12.51 12.49
N SER A 11 27.51 11.74 13.55
CA SER A 11 27.51 10.28 13.57
C SER A 11 26.11 9.65 13.46
N GLY A 12 25.04 10.46 13.57
CA GLY A 12 23.66 10.00 13.65
C GLY A 12 23.21 9.63 15.06
N LYS A 13 24.09 9.71 16.07
CA LYS A 13 23.76 9.45 17.48
C LYS A 13 22.81 10.52 18.02
N VAL A 14 21.60 10.13 18.42
CA VAL A 14 20.62 11.01 19.06
C VAL A 14 21.05 11.28 20.50
N LEU A 15 21.25 12.55 20.83
CA LEU A 15 21.65 13.02 22.17
C LEU A 15 20.45 13.42 23.02
N TYR A 16 19.40 13.96 22.39
CA TYR A 16 18.20 14.41 23.08
C TYR A 16 16.97 14.30 22.17
N GLN A 17 15.81 13.98 22.77
CA GLN A 17 14.56 13.81 22.04
C GLN A 17 13.35 14.31 22.83
N VAL A 18 12.39 14.90 22.13
CA VAL A 18 11.08 15.28 22.64
C VAL A 18 10.03 14.42 21.96
N ASN A 19 9.31 13.64 22.76
CA ASN A 19 8.36 12.57 22.39
C ASN A 19 9.06 11.29 21.88
N ASN A 20 8.61 10.12 22.36
CA ASN A 20 9.20 8.78 22.09
C ASN A 20 9.08 8.26 20.63
N LYS A 21 8.97 9.15 19.64
CA LYS A 21 8.84 8.80 18.21
C LYS A 21 10.16 9.07 17.49
N ILE A 22 11.10 8.11 17.53
CA ILE A 22 12.39 8.16 16.82
C ILE A 22 12.25 7.75 15.35
N SER A 23 11.34 6.80 15.06
CA SER A 23 11.12 6.24 13.72
C SER A 23 11.02 7.27 12.58
N PRO A 24 10.33 8.43 12.73
CA PRO A 24 10.25 9.43 11.66
C PRO A 24 11.58 10.13 11.34
N PHE A 25 12.54 10.12 12.27
CA PHE A 25 13.79 10.86 12.11
C PHE A 25 14.93 10.02 11.53
N ASN A 26 14.81 8.69 11.49
CA ASN A 26 15.84 7.84 10.89
C ASN A 26 16.01 8.15 9.40
N ASP A 27 14.91 8.37 8.68
CA ASP A 27 14.92 8.77 7.27
C ASP A 27 15.58 10.16 7.07
N LEU A 28 15.34 11.08 8.01
CA LEU A 28 15.95 12.42 7.99
C LEU A 28 17.46 12.33 8.21
N ILE A 29 17.89 11.62 9.26
CA ILE A 29 19.31 11.46 9.60
C ILE A 29 20.03 10.80 8.43
N TYR A 30 19.44 9.75 7.84
CA TYR A 30 19.95 9.10 6.64
C TYR A 30 20.05 10.07 5.45
N SER A 31 19.05 10.94 5.23
CA SER A 31 19.09 11.93 4.13
C SER A 31 20.15 13.02 4.32
N ILE A 32 20.42 13.42 5.58
CA ILE A 32 21.45 14.42 5.91
C ILE A 32 22.84 13.81 5.75
N VAL A 33 23.03 12.57 6.21
CA VAL A 33 24.31 11.84 6.10
C VAL A 33 24.64 11.52 4.63
N ASN A 34 23.65 11.18 3.82
CA ASN A 34 23.83 10.85 2.40
C ASN A 34 23.64 12.05 1.43
N GLU A 35 23.65 13.28 1.94
CA GLU A 35 23.55 14.52 1.14
C GLU A 35 22.32 14.62 0.21
N SER A 36 21.22 13.92 0.51
CA SER A 36 19.98 13.91 -0.27
C SER A 36 18.95 14.93 0.25
N HIS A 37 19.42 16.09 0.71
CA HIS A 37 18.60 17.13 1.32
C HIS A 37 18.64 18.44 0.52
N THR A 38 17.63 19.30 0.70
CA THR A 38 17.63 20.64 0.12
C THR A 38 18.15 21.65 1.15
N GLU A 39 19.25 22.33 0.85
CA GLU A 39 19.77 23.41 1.69
C GLU A 39 19.01 24.73 1.39
N LEU A 40 18.33 25.27 2.40
CA LEU A 40 17.58 26.53 2.28
C LEU A 40 18.46 27.75 2.59
N ASN A 41 19.39 27.59 3.52
CA ASN A 41 20.39 28.57 3.94
C ASN A 41 21.62 27.80 4.46
N PRO A 42 22.81 28.42 4.56
CA PRO A 42 24.00 27.76 5.09
C PRO A 42 23.73 27.04 6.42
N GLY A 43 23.86 25.71 6.41
CA GLY A 43 23.62 24.85 7.58
C GLY A 43 22.16 24.62 7.96
N PHE A 44 21.18 25.08 7.17
CA PHE A 44 19.76 24.88 7.39
C PHE A 44 19.13 24.09 6.24
N TYR A 45 18.68 22.88 6.56
CA TYR A 45 18.25 21.88 5.60
C TYR A 45 16.77 21.56 5.75
N THR A 46 16.14 21.22 4.63
CA THR A 46 14.78 20.68 4.61
C THR A 46 14.73 19.44 3.72
N THR A 47 13.89 18.50 4.11
CA THR A 47 13.51 17.36 3.27
C THR A 47 12.05 17.02 3.52
N SER A 48 11.43 16.34 2.58
CA SER A 48 10.04 15.89 2.70
C SER A 48 10.01 14.39 2.43
N ALA A 49 9.52 13.62 3.40
CA ALA A 49 9.36 12.17 3.28
C ALA A 49 8.04 11.75 3.94
N ASN A 50 7.30 10.83 3.33
CA ASN A 50 6.06 10.26 3.88
C ASN A 50 5.03 11.32 4.34
N GLN A 51 4.83 12.37 3.53
CA GLN A 51 3.95 13.51 3.82
C GLN A 51 4.35 14.36 5.04
N LYS A 52 5.53 14.10 5.61
CA LYS A 52 6.12 14.89 6.68
C LYS A 52 7.17 15.83 6.12
N ARG A 53 7.19 17.05 6.64
CA ARG A 53 8.25 18.02 6.33
C ARG A 53 9.21 18.10 7.50
N PHE A 54 10.49 17.89 7.19
CA PHE A 54 11.58 17.95 8.14
C PHE A 54 12.38 19.22 7.95
N TYR A 55 12.84 19.78 9.06
CA TYR A 55 13.76 20.90 9.11
C TYR A 55 14.90 20.52 10.04
N ALA A 56 16.13 20.75 9.60
CA ALA A 56 17.33 20.51 10.40
C ALA A 56 18.25 21.73 10.33
N LEU A 57 18.83 22.11 11.47
CA LEU A 57 19.84 23.16 11.56
C LEU A 57 21.12 22.56 12.14
N LYS A 58 22.23 22.76 11.45
CA LYS A 58 23.58 22.42 11.90
C LYS A 58 24.24 23.65 12.53
N LYS A 59 24.83 23.47 13.71
CA LYS A 59 25.70 24.48 14.34
C LYS A 59 26.86 23.77 15.03
N GLY A 60 28.08 23.98 14.53
CA GLY A 60 29.25 23.21 14.99
C GLY A 60 29.08 21.71 14.70
N ASN A 61 29.31 20.88 15.73
CA ASN A 61 29.16 19.41 15.69
C ASN A 61 27.78 18.92 16.16
N LEU A 62 26.75 19.77 16.15
CA LEU A 62 25.41 19.39 16.57
C LEU A 62 24.37 19.73 15.51
N TYR A 63 23.36 18.88 15.41
CA TYR A 63 22.15 19.09 14.61
C TYR A 63 20.94 19.14 15.52
N ALA A 64 20.03 20.09 15.27
CA ALA A 64 18.67 20.05 15.81
C ALA A 64 17.69 19.89 14.67
N ALA A 65 16.75 18.95 14.82
CA ALA A 65 15.76 18.65 13.80
C ALA A 65 14.34 18.59 14.34
N LEU A 66 13.40 19.03 13.51
CA LEU A 66 11.97 19.10 13.79
C LEU A 66 11.18 18.55 12.60
N TYR A 67 10.09 17.82 12.85
CA TYR A 67 9.17 17.40 11.80
C TYR A 67 7.73 17.89 12.01
N PHE A 68 7.02 18.02 10.90
CA PHE A 68 5.61 18.37 10.83
C PHE A 68 4.83 17.32 10.02
N ASP A 69 3.75 16.79 10.59
CA ASP A 69 2.90 15.77 9.95
C ASP A 69 2.05 16.26 8.77
N VAL A 70 2.00 17.57 8.54
CA VAL A 70 1.29 18.18 7.42
C VAL A 70 2.22 19.18 6.76
N VAL A 71 2.25 19.20 5.42
CA VAL A 71 2.97 20.20 4.63
C VAL A 71 2.27 21.56 4.76
N THR A 72 2.29 22.12 5.97
CA THR A 72 1.97 23.53 6.20
C THR A 72 3.21 24.34 5.85
N THR A 73 3.05 25.40 5.07
CA THR A 73 4.12 26.38 4.82
C THR A 73 4.38 27.14 6.11
N LEU A 74 5.35 26.67 6.92
CA LEU A 74 5.90 27.47 8.00
C LEU A 74 6.90 28.47 7.43
N ASP A 75 6.93 29.64 8.06
CA ASP A 75 7.95 30.64 7.80
C ASP A 75 9.34 30.07 8.17
N ASN A 76 10.16 29.84 7.14
CA ASN A 76 11.50 29.27 7.27
C ASN A 76 12.39 30.07 8.22
N ALA A 77 12.21 31.39 8.34
CA ALA A 77 12.98 32.23 9.24
C ALA A 77 12.65 31.95 10.71
N LYS A 78 11.37 31.70 11.02
CA LYS A 78 10.91 31.38 12.39
C LYS A 78 11.36 30.00 12.82
N VAL A 79 11.29 29.01 11.93
CA VAL A 79 11.77 27.64 12.21
C VAL A 79 13.28 27.66 12.47
N LYS A 80 14.05 28.40 11.66
CA LYS A 80 15.50 28.56 11.86
C LYS A 80 15.83 29.22 13.21
N SER A 81 15.08 30.28 13.59
CA SER A 81 15.27 30.96 14.88
C SER A 81 15.00 30.03 16.07
N CYS A 82 13.93 29.23 16.01
CA CYS A 82 13.61 28.24 17.03
C CYS A 82 14.70 27.17 17.17
N LEU A 83 15.14 26.55 16.06
CA LEU A 83 16.21 25.54 16.10
C LEU A 83 17.55 26.12 16.60
N SER A 84 17.86 27.39 16.27
CA SER A 84 19.05 28.08 16.79
C SER A 84 18.96 28.32 18.30
N GLY A 85 17.78 28.68 18.80
CA GLY A 85 17.49 28.81 20.23
C GLY A 85 17.65 27.50 20.98
N VAL A 86 17.12 26.40 20.42
CA VAL A 86 17.23 25.05 20.99
C VAL A 86 18.69 24.62 21.11
N LEU A 87 19.47 24.79 20.04
CA LEU A 87 20.90 24.45 20.07
C LEU A 87 21.71 25.30 21.05
N ARG A 88 21.37 26.59 21.20
CA ARG A 88 22.03 27.46 22.18
C ARG A 88 21.70 27.02 23.61
N THR A 89 20.44 26.75 23.90
CA THR A 89 20.01 26.27 25.22
C THR A 89 20.61 24.92 25.54
N TYR A 90 20.66 24.00 24.59
CA TYR A 90 21.30 22.71 24.77
C TYR A 90 22.78 22.87 25.15
N ALA A 91 23.54 23.66 24.38
CA ALA A 91 24.96 23.91 24.64
C ALA A 91 25.21 24.52 26.05
N THR A 92 24.43 25.54 26.44
CA THR A 92 24.58 26.18 27.76
C THR A 92 24.23 25.22 28.90
N VAL A 93 23.17 24.42 28.77
CA VAL A 93 22.75 23.49 29.83
C VAL A 93 23.73 22.32 29.98
N THR A 94 24.33 21.85 28.88
CA THR A 94 25.40 20.82 28.94
C THR A 94 26.69 21.36 29.54
N GLU A 95 27.01 22.64 29.37
CA GLU A 95 28.18 23.28 29.98
C GLU A 95 27.98 23.55 31.48
N GLU A 96 26.76 23.90 31.91
CA GLU A 96 26.42 24.19 33.31
C GLU A 96 26.05 22.94 34.14
N GLY A 97 26.03 21.73 33.54
CA GLY A 97 25.76 20.47 34.25
C GLY A 97 24.36 20.36 34.86
N THR A 98 23.37 21.11 34.36
CA THR A 98 22.00 21.16 34.91
C THR A 98 20.96 20.54 33.96
N GLU A 99 21.15 19.26 33.63
CA GLU A 99 20.33 18.50 32.67
C GLU A 99 18.83 18.45 33.04
N GLU A 100 18.48 18.54 34.33
CA GLU A 100 17.08 18.51 34.79
C GLU A 100 16.20 19.66 34.27
N LYS A 101 16.80 20.80 33.86
CA LYS A 101 16.06 21.97 33.36
C LYS A 101 15.84 21.95 31.85
N LEU A 102 16.54 21.07 31.13
CA LEU A 102 16.51 20.99 29.66
C LEU A 102 15.11 20.73 29.09
N PRO A 103 14.28 19.82 29.64
CA PRO A 103 12.95 19.56 29.10
C PRO A 103 12.03 20.77 29.14
N LYS A 104 12.03 21.52 30.26
CA LYS A 104 11.16 22.69 30.45
C LYS A 104 11.51 23.84 29.51
N LEU A 105 12.81 24.06 29.26
CA LEU A 105 13.28 25.13 28.38
C LEU A 105 13.04 24.83 26.90
N VAL A 106 13.24 23.58 26.49
CA VAL A 106 12.97 23.13 25.12
C VAL A 106 11.46 23.14 24.84
N GLU A 107 10.64 22.68 25.80
CA GLU A 107 9.18 22.72 25.70
C GLU A 107 8.65 24.16 25.66
N TYR A 108 9.25 25.09 26.40
CA TYR A 108 8.92 26.52 26.32
C TYR A 108 9.17 27.10 24.91
N GLN A 109 10.35 26.88 24.33
CA GLN A 109 10.67 27.37 22.99
C GLN A 109 9.80 26.74 21.91
N PHE A 110 9.48 25.46 22.06
CA PHE A 110 8.58 24.73 21.18
C PHE A 110 7.13 25.26 21.24
N ASN A 111 6.63 25.53 22.45
CA ASN A 111 5.30 26.09 22.65
C ASN A 111 5.17 27.54 22.15
N GLN A 112 6.25 28.33 22.18
CA GLN A 112 6.27 29.68 21.59
C GLN A 112 6.13 29.66 20.06
N LEU A 113 6.71 28.66 19.38
CA LEU A 113 6.49 28.44 17.94
C LEU A 113 5.02 28.10 17.63
N MET A 114 4.36 27.37 18.54
CA MET A 114 3.01 26.86 18.36
C MET A 114 1.90 27.87 18.71
N LYS A 115 2.12 28.76 19.68
CA LYS A 115 1.18 29.85 20.02
C LYS A 115 0.97 30.86 18.89
N LEU A 116 1.86 30.91 17.90
CA LEU A 116 1.74 31.75 16.71
C LEU A 116 0.81 31.17 15.62
N LYS A 117 0.22 29.98 15.82
CA LYS A 117 -0.76 29.38 14.89
C LYS A 117 -2.17 29.98 14.97
N THR A 118 -2.50 30.73 16.01
CA THR A 118 -3.85 31.29 16.23
C THR A 118 -3.82 32.81 16.08
N GLY A 119 -3.89 33.31 14.85
CA GLY A 119 -3.98 34.73 14.52
C GLY A 119 -4.60 34.95 13.14
N THR A 120 -5.90 35.24 13.16
CA THR A 120 -6.86 35.88 12.22
C THR A 120 -6.54 36.00 10.70
N PRO A 121 -7.52 35.71 9.81
CA PRO A 121 -7.40 35.90 8.36
C PRO A 121 -7.57 37.38 7.95
N VAL A 122 -6.82 37.83 6.95
CA VAL A 122 -7.03 39.14 6.30
C VAL A 122 -7.08 38.99 4.78
N ALA A 123 -7.99 39.79 4.21
CA ALA A 123 -8.64 39.72 2.92
C ALA A 123 -7.79 40.10 1.67
N THR A 124 -8.44 39.90 0.53
CA THR A 124 -8.01 40.06 -0.87
C THR A 124 -7.78 41.51 -1.36
N THR A 125 -6.67 41.69 -2.10
CA THR A 125 -6.39 42.56 -3.31
C THR A 125 -6.43 44.10 -3.22
N PRO A 126 -5.86 44.90 -4.16
CA PRO A 126 -5.08 44.62 -5.40
C PRO A 126 -3.77 45.44 -5.63
N ASP A 127 -3.03 45.06 -6.68
CA ASP A 127 -1.97 45.74 -7.49
C ASP A 127 -1.17 46.96 -7.00
N ARG A 128 0.17 46.86 -7.15
CA ARG A 128 1.01 47.96 -7.67
C ARG A 128 2.29 47.46 -8.33
N ALA A 129 2.45 47.82 -9.60
CA ALA A 129 3.67 47.67 -10.38
C ALA A 129 4.81 48.55 -9.86
N THR A 130 6.05 48.05 -9.90
CA THR A 130 7.25 48.86 -10.06
C THR A 130 8.30 48.10 -10.87
N LYS A 131 8.78 48.79 -11.91
CA LYS A 131 9.84 48.41 -12.86
C LYS A 131 11.24 48.51 -12.21
N THR A 132 12.22 48.04 -13.01
CA THR A 132 13.68 48.28 -13.00
C THR A 132 14.50 47.26 -12.18
N SER A 133 15.63 46.71 -12.64
CA SER A 133 16.50 46.97 -13.80
C SER A 133 17.39 45.76 -14.09
N ASP A 134 17.83 45.63 -15.35
CA ASP A 134 18.88 44.74 -15.83
C ASP A 134 20.16 44.74 -14.97
N SER A 135 20.76 43.55 -14.81
CA SER A 135 22.21 43.39 -14.92
C SER A 135 22.57 41.95 -15.28
N LYS A 136 23.17 41.81 -16.47
CA LYS A 136 23.94 40.64 -16.91
C LYS A 136 25.13 40.44 -15.97
N VAL A 137 25.34 39.21 -15.51
CA VAL A 137 26.66 38.72 -15.11
C VAL A 137 26.86 37.33 -15.70
N GLU A 138 27.64 37.26 -16.77
CA GLU A 138 28.31 36.04 -17.20
C GLU A 138 29.37 35.65 -16.16
N LYS A 139 29.34 34.40 -15.70
CA LYS A 139 30.54 33.71 -15.18
C LYS A 139 30.58 32.29 -15.70
N THR A 140 31.59 32.07 -16.52
CA THR A 140 32.11 30.79 -17.00
C THR A 140 32.65 29.95 -15.84
N ALA A 141 32.18 28.71 -15.70
CA ALA A 141 32.80 27.72 -14.82
C ALA A 141 32.77 26.34 -15.49
N LYS A 142 33.95 25.77 -15.72
CA LYS A 142 34.20 24.46 -16.34
C LYS A 142 33.52 23.34 -15.53
N LYS A 143 32.66 22.53 -16.18
CA LYS A 143 32.11 21.30 -15.62
C LYS A 143 33.20 20.22 -15.56
N LYS A 144 33.49 19.68 -14.37
CA LYS A 144 34.20 18.39 -14.21
C LYS A 144 33.22 17.25 -14.54
N GLY A 145 33.69 16.29 -15.32
CA GLY A 145 32.92 15.15 -15.83
C GLY A 145 32.30 14.29 -14.73
N LYS A 146 31.06 13.84 -14.96
CA LYS A 146 30.28 12.98 -14.06
C LYS A 146 30.69 11.52 -14.31
N VAL A 147 31.25 10.84 -13.32
CA VAL A 147 31.55 9.40 -13.38
C VAL A 147 30.24 8.64 -13.13
N MET A 148 29.92 7.68 -14.00
CA MET A 148 28.76 6.79 -13.84
C MET A 148 29.23 5.39 -13.44
N ARG A 149 28.45 4.74 -12.58
CA ARG A 149 28.72 3.37 -12.11
C ARG A 149 27.70 2.42 -12.73
N LYS A 150 28.19 1.30 -13.27
CA LYS A 150 27.35 0.23 -13.82
C LYS A 150 27.55 -1.03 -12.99
N TRP A 151 26.45 -1.69 -12.67
CA TRP A 151 26.46 -3.01 -12.05
C TRP A 151 26.65 -4.07 -13.14
N VAL A 152 27.72 -4.86 -13.04
CA VAL A 152 28.01 -5.97 -13.94
C VAL A 152 28.49 -7.16 -13.11
N ASN A 153 27.83 -8.31 -13.25
CA ASN A 153 28.22 -9.58 -12.62
C ASN A 153 28.50 -9.52 -11.11
N GLY A 154 27.69 -8.77 -10.36
CA GLY A 154 27.78 -8.71 -8.90
C GLY A 154 28.80 -7.71 -8.34
N GLU A 155 29.55 -7.00 -9.19
CA GLU A 155 30.46 -5.92 -8.77
C GLU A 155 30.12 -4.57 -9.43
N MET A 156 30.50 -3.49 -8.74
CA MET A 156 30.25 -2.12 -9.18
C MET A 156 31.51 -1.56 -9.84
N VAL A 157 31.43 -1.26 -11.13
CA VAL A 157 32.57 -0.74 -11.91
C VAL A 157 32.34 0.72 -12.31
N GLU A 158 33.37 1.56 -12.17
CA GLU A 158 33.36 2.97 -12.57
C GLU A 158 33.82 3.11 -14.03
N ILE A 159 33.07 3.84 -14.85
CA ILE A 159 33.44 4.10 -16.25
C ILE A 159 33.45 5.61 -16.49
N SER A 160 34.54 6.11 -17.08
CA SER A 160 34.67 7.49 -17.55
C SER A 160 33.89 7.69 -18.85
N ALA A 161 33.06 8.73 -18.87
CA ALA A 161 32.27 9.09 -20.05
C ALA A 161 33.16 9.71 -21.13
N ASP A 162 33.62 8.88 -22.07
CA ASP A 162 33.99 9.32 -23.42
C ASP A 162 33.56 8.26 -24.44
N ASP A 163 33.06 8.74 -25.58
CA ASP A 163 32.59 8.05 -26.78
C ASP A 163 31.22 7.33 -26.79
N GLY A 164 30.22 8.05 -27.33
CA GLY A 164 29.70 7.71 -28.66
C GLY A 164 28.73 6.54 -28.88
N ALA A 165 28.17 5.91 -27.85
CA ALA A 165 27.34 4.69 -28.04
C ALA A 165 25.92 4.74 -27.44
N LEU A 166 25.21 5.87 -27.57
CA LEU A 166 23.82 5.99 -27.12
C LEU A 166 22.95 6.67 -28.20
N ASP A 167 22.89 6.04 -29.37
CA ASP A 167 21.81 6.25 -30.33
C ASP A 167 21.37 4.87 -30.85
N TYR A 168 20.15 4.47 -30.52
CA TYR A 168 19.50 3.25 -31.04
C TYR A 168 18.30 3.61 -31.91
N SER A 169 18.38 4.74 -32.62
CA SER A 169 17.38 5.17 -33.57
C SER A 169 17.89 5.16 -35.00
N GLU A 170 18.54 4.08 -35.46
CA GLU A 170 18.62 3.73 -36.89
C GLU A 170 18.96 2.23 -37.08
N GLY A 171 18.23 1.56 -37.98
CA GLY A 171 18.09 0.10 -37.97
C GLY A 171 19.00 -0.71 -38.89
N LYS A 172 19.04 -2.03 -38.66
CA LYS A 172 18.94 -3.10 -39.66
C LYS A 172 19.00 -4.48 -38.99
N ILE A 173 18.12 -5.36 -39.45
CA ILE A 173 18.10 -6.80 -39.19
C ILE A 173 19.27 -7.42 -39.96
N ASP A 174 20.10 -8.25 -39.32
CA ASP A 174 20.38 -9.60 -39.81
C ASP A 174 21.20 -10.48 -38.86
N SER A 175 20.83 -11.77 -38.90
CA SER A 175 21.54 -12.99 -38.50
C SER A 175 21.80 -13.30 -37.02
N ALA A 176 20.96 -14.21 -36.51
CA ALA A 176 21.29 -15.55 -36.00
C ALA A 176 22.49 -15.75 -35.03
N ASP A 177 22.18 -16.52 -33.98
CA ASP A 177 23.06 -17.05 -32.93
C ASP A 177 23.56 -16.06 -31.88
N ALA A 178 22.73 -15.85 -30.84
CA ALA A 178 23.11 -16.03 -29.43
C ALA A 178 22.08 -15.41 -28.48
N LEU A 179 20.93 -16.06 -28.28
CA LEU A 179 20.13 -15.86 -27.07
C LEU A 179 19.57 -17.21 -26.65
N ALA A 180 20.22 -17.82 -25.66
CA ALA A 180 19.70 -18.99 -24.97
C ALA A 180 18.38 -18.61 -24.28
N GLU A 181 17.31 -19.29 -24.66
CA GLU A 181 15.98 -19.19 -24.04
C GLU A 181 16.03 -19.67 -22.59
N GLU A 182 15.97 -18.77 -21.61
CA GLU A 182 15.46 -19.13 -20.29
C GLU A 182 13.96 -19.39 -20.41
N LYS A 183 13.59 -20.68 -20.53
CA LYS A 183 12.20 -21.12 -20.42
C LYS A 183 11.70 -20.85 -19.01
N LEU A 184 10.89 -19.82 -18.84
CA LEU A 184 10.07 -19.60 -17.64
C LEU A 184 9.03 -20.73 -17.56
N VAL A 185 9.31 -21.75 -16.75
CA VAL A 185 8.35 -22.82 -16.44
C VAL A 185 7.38 -22.27 -15.40
N VAL A 186 6.10 -22.14 -15.78
CA VAL A 186 5.02 -21.68 -14.89
C VAL A 186 4.16 -22.87 -14.50
N ASP A 187 3.96 -23.07 -13.20
CA ASP A 187 3.09 -24.12 -12.68
C ASP A 187 1.61 -23.69 -12.74
N ASN A 188 0.85 -24.37 -13.60
CA ASN A 188 -0.58 -24.13 -13.82
C ASN A 188 -1.50 -24.85 -12.81
N SER A 189 -0.94 -25.61 -11.86
CA SER A 189 -1.69 -26.37 -10.83
C SER A 189 -2.60 -25.47 -9.97
N ASN A 190 -2.20 -24.23 -9.73
CA ASN A 190 -2.93 -23.25 -8.91
C ASN A 190 -4.31 -22.81 -9.45
N PHE A 191 -4.71 -23.22 -10.66
CA PHE A 191 -5.99 -22.82 -11.28
C PHE A 191 -7.08 -23.92 -11.30
N GLN A 192 -6.84 -25.07 -10.67
CA GLN A 192 -7.88 -26.09 -10.51
C GLN A 192 -8.96 -25.63 -9.52
N ARG A 193 -10.20 -26.07 -9.76
CA ARG A 193 -11.43 -25.62 -9.09
C ARG A 193 -11.51 -25.94 -7.59
N SER A 194 -10.53 -26.67 -7.05
CA SER A 194 -10.50 -27.25 -5.71
C SER A 194 -9.62 -26.52 -4.69
N ASP A 195 -8.74 -25.61 -5.12
CA ASP A 195 -7.75 -25.04 -4.22
C ASP A 195 -8.27 -23.74 -3.59
N ASP A 196 -9.22 -23.94 -2.67
CA ASP A 196 -9.45 -23.02 -1.57
C ASP A 196 -8.11 -22.75 -0.87
N LEU A 197 -7.79 -21.47 -0.64
CA LEU A 197 -6.64 -20.97 0.13
C LEU A 197 -6.10 -21.97 1.18
N VAL A 198 -5.11 -22.78 0.80
CA VAL A 198 -4.20 -23.45 1.72
C VAL A 198 -3.01 -22.51 1.88
N LEU A 199 -3.12 -21.59 2.83
CA LEU A 199 -1.97 -20.85 3.35
C LEU A 199 -1.27 -21.73 4.39
N VAL A 200 -0.69 -22.83 3.93
CA VAL A 200 0.21 -23.65 4.73
C VAL A 200 1.21 -24.30 3.79
N SER A 201 2.26 -23.57 3.41
CA SER A 201 3.42 -24.16 2.75
C SER A 201 4.60 -24.33 3.70
N GLU A 202 4.35 -24.66 4.99
CA GLU A 202 5.40 -25.08 5.96
C GLU A 202 4.91 -26.08 7.05
N LEU A 203 3.86 -26.89 6.84
CA LEU A 203 3.47 -27.93 7.84
C LEU A 203 3.26 -29.34 7.28
N GLN A 204 3.86 -29.69 6.14
CA GLN A 204 3.85 -31.07 5.65
C GLN A 204 5.23 -31.75 5.55
N ASP A 205 6.33 -31.02 5.75
CA ASP A 205 7.68 -31.62 5.84
C ASP A 205 8.06 -32.10 7.25
N ILE A 206 7.15 -31.98 8.24
CA ILE A 206 7.38 -32.46 9.63
C ILE A 206 6.37 -33.57 10.04
N LEU A 207 5.37 -33.87 9.20
CA LEU A 207 4.31 -34.84 9.52
C LEU A 207 4.40 -36.12 8.69
N GLY A 208 5.62 -36.55 8.39
CA GLY A 208 5.91 -37.89 7.89
C GLY A 208 7.17 -38.44 8.57
N ASP A 209 7.03 -39.05 9.74
CA ASP A 209 6.95 -40.51 9.81
C ASP A 209 6.57 -40.93 11.24
N SER A 210 5.71 -41.92 11.34
CA SER A 210 5.44 -42.66 12.57
C SER A 210 6.56 -43.67 12.81
N ASP A 211 6.88 -43.88 14.08
CA ASP A 211 7.64 -45.01 14.66
C ASP A 211 9.17 -44.97 14.59
N SER A 212 9.79 -44.41 15.64
CA SER A 212 10.91 -45.05 16.35
C SER A 212 11.19 -44.37 17.70
N GLU A 213 11.26 -45.20 18.74
CA GLU A 213 11.71 -44.89 20.11
C GLU A 213 13.16 -44.35 20.11
N ASP A 214 13.47 -43.30 20.90
CA ASP A 214 14.67 -43.17 21.75
C ASP A 214 14.92 -41.73 22.28
N GLU A 215 15.73 -41.68 23.34
CA GLU A 215 15.83 -40.72 24.45
C GLU A 215 16.42 -39.30 24.22
N ASP A 216 16.02 -38.40 25.13
CA ASP A 216 16.70 -37.24 25.74
C ASP A 216 17.72 -36.38 24.95
N LYS A 217 17.33 -35.11 24.69
CA LYS A 217 18.18 -33.89 24.82
C LYS A 217 17.35 -32.59 24.71
N PRO A 218 17.65 -31.51 25.46
CA PRO A 218 16.84 -30.29 25.47
C PRO A 218 17.32 -29.25 24.44
N ALA A 219 16.37 -28.64 23.72
CA ALA A 219 16.59 -27.52 22.80
C ALA A 219 15.54 -26.40 23.04
N PRO A 220 15.78 -25.15 22.59
CA PRO A 220 15.43 -23.93 23.32
C PRO A 220 13.98 -23.46 23.10
N LYS A 221 13.42 -22.84 24.15
CA LYS A 221 12.03 -22.38 24.22
C LYS A 221 11.77 -21.17 23.32
N THR A 222 10.99 -21.37 22.27
CA THR A 222 10.35 -20.31 21.48
C THR A 222 9.15 -19.73 22.25
N LEU A 223 9.05 -18.40 22.26
CA LEU A 223 8.16 -17.55 23.09
C LEU A 223 6.65 -17.63 22.78
N THR A 224 6.19 -18.64 22.04
CA THR A 224 4.77 -18.86 21.69
C THR A 224 4.01 -19.77 22.67
N SER A 225 4.74 -20.51 23.51
CA SER A 225 4.16 -21.48 24.47
C SER A 225 3.59 -20.86 25.75
N THR A 226 3.94 -19.60 26.09
CA THR A 226 3.54 -18.97 27.36
C THR A 226 2.08 -18.48 27.37
N PHE A 227 1.46 -18.25 26.21
CA PHE A 227 0.09 -17.73 26.12
C PHE A 227 -0.99 -18.83 26.01
N PHE A 228 -0.70 -19.96 25.36
CA PHE A 228 -1.68 -21.05 25.18
C PHE A 228 -1.87 -21.92 26.43
N GLY A 229 -0.86 -22.04 27.28
CA GLY A 229 -0.92 -22.82 28.52
C GLY A 229 -1.90 -22.28 29.58
N LYS A 230 -2.38 -21.04 29.42
CA LYS A 230 -3.32 -20.41 30.38
C LYS A 230 -4.79 -20.43 29.97
N ILE A 231 -5.11 -20.79 28.73
CA ILE A 231 -6.51 -20.93 28.31
C ILE A 231 -6.99 -22.35 28.62
N SER A 232 -6.16 -23.38 28.40
CA SER A 232 -6.45 -24.80 28.68
C SER A 232 -6.92 -25.09 30.12
N SER A 233 -6.34 -24.42 31.12
CA SER A 233 -6.59 -24.73 32.54
C SER A 233 -7.93 -24.26 33.12
N TYR A 234 -8.79 -23.62 32.31
CA TYR A 234 -10.12 -23.16 32.72
C TYR A 234 -11.28 -23.70 31.83
N PHE A 235 -11.00 -24.59 30.87
CA PHE A 235 -11.96 -25.02 29.83
C PHE A 235 -13.15 -25.90 30.28
N GLY A 236 -13.30 -26.20 31.57
CA GLY A 236 -14.40 -27.06 32.06
C GLY A 236 -15.65 -26.33 32.57
N GLY A 237 -15.60 -25.02 32.81
CA GLY A 237 -16.68 -24.28 33.50
C GLY A 237 -17.34 -23.21 32.64
N ALA A 238 -18.67 -23.07 32.74
CA ALA A 238 -19.39 -21.93 32.18
C ALA A 238 -18.96 -20.64 32.90
N ALA A 239 -18.58 -19.61 32.13
CA ALA A 239 -18.14 -18.32 32.65
C ALA A 239 -19.14 -17.23 32.26
N ASP A 240 -19.05 -16.05 32.89
CA ASP A 240 -19.86 -14.90 32.48
C ASP A 240 -19.55 -14.53 31.02
N ILE A 241 -20.60 -14.32 30.23
CA ILE A 241 -20.51 -13.95 28.82
C ILE A 241 -19.69 -12.66 28.62
N ASP A 242 -19.75 -11.72 29.57
CA ASP A 242 -19.00 -10.48 29.48
C ASP A 242 -17.48 -10.71 29.56
N ASP A 243 -17.03 -11.57 30.48
CA ASP A 243 -15.62 -11.93 30.64
C ASP A 243 -15.07 -12.69 29.42
N VAL A 244 -15.86 -13.63 28.89
CA VAL A 244 -15.51 -14.38 27.68
C VAL A 244 -15.44 -13.43 26.48
N SER A 245 -16.46 -12.57 26.32
CA SER A 245 -16.53 -11.65 25.20
C SER A 245 -15.36 -10.67 25.14
N LYS A 246 -14.85 -10.22 26.29
CA LYS A 246 -13.69 -9.34 26.37
C LYS A 246 -12.43 -10.02 25.84
N LYS A 247 -12.21 -11.29 26.17
CA LYS A 247 -11.06 -12.07 25.68
C LYS A 247 -11.12 -12.25 24.17
N PHE A 248 -12.28 -12.60 23.64
CA PHE A 248 -12.46 -12.72 22.19
C PHE A 248 -12.36 -11.36 21.49
N TYR A 249 -12.84 -10.28 22.09
CA TYR A 249 -12.63 -8.93 21.58
C TYR A 249 -11.12 -8.63 21.43
N ASP A 250 -10.34 -8.83 22.50
CA ASP A 250 -8.89 -8.60 22.48
C ASP A 250 -8.19 -9.47 21.43
N GLN A 251 -8.63 -10.72 21.25
CA GLN A 251 -8.16 -11.61 20.17
C GLN A 251 -8.46 -11.03 18.78
N LEU A 252 -9.68 -10.57 18.51
CA LEU A 252 -10.05 -9.98 17.22
C LEU A 252 -9.18 -8.74 16.93
N ILE A 253 -8.98 -7.87 17.92
CA ILE A 253 -8.09 -6.70 17.78
C ILE A 253 -6.65 -7.14 17.46
N SER A 254 -6.14 -8.17 18.14
CA SER A 254 -4.80 -8.68 17.89
C SER A 254 -4.61 -9.21 16.47
N LYS A 255 -5.69 -9.68 15.83
CA LYS A 255 -5.72 -10.17 14.44
C LYS A 255 -6.00 -9.08 13.42
N ASN A 256 -5.81 -7.81 13.80
CA ASN A 256 -5.97 -6.62 12.94
C ASN A 256 -7.43 -6.29 12.56
N ILE A 257 -8.41 -6.70 13.38
CA ILE A 257 -9.80 -6.25 13.24
C ILE A 257 -9.95 -4.89 13.91
N ALA A 258 -10.64 -3.96 13.25
CA ALA A 258 -10.85 -2.62 13.77
C ALA A 258 -11.79 -2.65 14.99
N PRO A 259 -11.54 -1.82 16.02
CA PRO A 259 -12.40 -1.73 17.20
C PRO A 259 -13.92 -1.67 16.93
N PRO A 260 -14.44 -0.79 16.05
CA PRO A 260 -15.88 -0.73 15.79
C PRO A 260 -16.43 -2.03 15.17
N THR A 261 -15.63 -2.69 14.32
CA THR A 261 -15.98 -3.98 13.71
C THR A 261 -16.03 -5.08 14.78
N ALA A 262 -15.01 -5.15 15.64
CA ALA A 262 -14.94 -6.12 16.72
C ALA A 262 -16.10 -5.97 17.71
N THR A 263 -16.42 -4.74 18.13
CA THR A 263 -17.59 -4.46 18.99
C THR A 263 -18.87 -4.96 18.33
N THR A 264 -19.08 -4.64 17.05
CA THR A 264 -20.28 -5.07 16.32
C THR A 264 -20.41 -6.60 16.25
N ILE A 265 -19.30 -7.31 16.03
CA ILE A 265 -19.28 -8.78 16.01
C ILE A 265 -19.64 -9.33 17.40
N ILE A 266 -19.01 -8.81 18.45
CA ILE A 266 -19.22 -9.27 19.83
C ILE A 266 -20.66 -9.02 20.28
N ASP A 267 -21.22 -7.85 20.01
CA ASP A 267 -22.60 -7.50 20.40
C ASP A 267 -23.64 -8.41 19.71
N LYS A 268 -23.41 -8.73 18.44
CA LYS A 268 -24.24 -9.71 17.73
C LYS A 268 -24.15 -11.10 18.37
N ILE A 269 -22.94 -11.56 18.71
CA ILE A 269 -22.75 -12.86 19.35
C ILE A 269 -23.44 -12.91 20.72
N LYS A 270 -23.31 -11.86 21.53
CA LYS A 270 -24.02 -11.73 22.81
C LYS A 270 -25.53 -11.85 22.64
N THR A 271 -26.06 -11.16 21.62
CA THR A 271 -27.49 -11.20 21.27
C THR A 271 -27.93 -12.60 20.84
N THR A 272 -27.12 -13.30 20.04
CA THR A 272 -27.41 -14.66 19.55
C THR A 272 -27.39 -15.69 20.67
N ILE A 273 -26.43 -15.61 21.61
CA ILE A 273 -26.32 -16.55 22.73
C ILE A 273 -27.48 -16.37 23.73
N GLY A 274 -27.85 -15.12 24.04
CA GLY A 274 -29.01 -14.79 24.88
C GLY A 274 -28.96 -15.30 26.33
N LYS A 275 -27.83 -15.88 26.76
CA LYS A 275 -27.59 -16.44 28.10
C LYS A 275 -26.50 -15.65 28.83
N ARG A 276 -26.56 -15.65 30.16
CA ARG A 276 -25.58 -14.97 31.03
C ARG A 276 -24.28 -15.75 31.20
N GLN A 277 -24.33 -17.08 31.09
CA GLN A 277 -23.16 -17.94 31.17
C GLN A 277 -22.96 -18.70 29.87
N VAL A 278 -21.71 -18.78 29.43
CA VAL A 278 -21.32 -19.42 28.17
C VAL A 278 -19.96 -20.11 28.34
N THR A 279 -19.75 -21.20 27.61
CA THR A 279 -18.42 -21.81 27.50
C THR A 279 -17.61 -21.13 26.40
N ALA A 280 -16.27 -21.15 26.51
CA ALA A 280 -15.42 -20.60 25.45
C ALA A 280 -15.61 -21.32 24.10
N ALA A 281 -15.91 -22.62 24.13
CA ALA A 281 -16.19 -23.42 22.94
C ALA A 281 -17.51 -23.00 22.25
N GLU A 282 -18.58 -22.79 23.03
CA GLU A 282 -19.86 -22.29 22.51
C GLU A 282 -19.68 -20.88 21.92
N PHE A 283 -18.98 -19.99 22.61
CA PHE A 283 -18.69 -18.64 22.09
C PHE A 283 -17.87 -18.68 20.79
N LYS A 284 -16.83 -19.51 20.74
CA LYS A 284 -16.01 -19.70 19.53
C LYS A 284 -16.84 -20.24 18.37
N SER A 285 -17.73 -21.21 18.62
CA SER A 285 -18.61 -21.76 17.58
C SER A 285 -19.52 -20.69 16.97
N VAL A 286 -20.16 -19.86 17.81
CA VAL A 286 -21.03 -18.77 17.33
C VAL A 286 -20.22 -17.68 16.62
N LEU A 287 -19.02 -17.37 17.10
CA LEU A 287 -18.09 -16.45 16.42
C LEU A 287 -17.70 -16.97 15.03
N THR A 288 -17.33 -18.24 14.90
CA THR A 288 -17.02 -18.88 13.63
C THR A 288 -18.19 -18.80 12.66
N GLU A 289 -19.41 -19.04 13.12
CA GLU A 289 -20.63 -18.93 12.29
C GLU A 289 -20.86 -17.49 11.81
N GLU A 290 -20.79 -16.50 12.69
CA GLU A 290 -21.02 -15.10 12.32
C GLU A 290 -19.93 -14.56 11.37
N LEU A 291 -18.66 -14.94 11.57
CA LEU A 291 -17.58 -14.57 10.64
C LEU A 291 -17.75 -15.25 9.28
N THR A 292 -18.13 -16.53 9.27
CA THR A 292 -18.40 -17.28 8.04
C THR A 292 -19.54 -16.63 7.26
N LYS A 293 -20.64 -16.30 7.94
CA LYS A 293 -21.78 -15.60 7.36
C LYS A 293 -21.40 -14.22 6.79
N THR A 294 -20.53 -13.50 7.48
CA THR A 294 -20.07 -12.17 7.06
C THR A 294 -19.22 -12.24 5.79
N LEU A 295 -18.30 -13.21 5.70
CA LEU A 295 -17.42 -13.39 4.54
C LEU A 295 -18.09 -14.11 3.37
N THR A 296 -19.16 -14.85 3.62
CA THR A 296 -19.90 -15.55 2.55
C THR A 296 -20.72 -14.53 1.75
N PRO A 297 -20.46 -14.37 0.44
CA PRO A 297 -21.14 -13.39 -0.38
C PRO A 297 -22.62 -13.76 -0.58
N ASN A 298 -23.52 -12.77 -0.48
CA ASN A 298 -24.93 -12.93 -0.87
C ASN A 298 -25.16 -12.76 -2.38
N VAL A 299 -24.10 -12.50 -3.14
CA VAL A 299 -24.12 -12.28 -4.58
C VAL A 299 -23.20 -13.27 -5.27
N SER A 300 -23.49 -13.61 -6.52
CA SER A 300 -22.62 -14.50 -7.29
C SER A 300 -21.23 -13.88 -7.48
N THR A 301 -20.20 -14.64 -7.13
CA THR A 301 -18.78 -14.33 -7.37
C THR A 301 -18.24 -15.01 -8.62
N ASP A 302 -19.08 -15.72 -9.39
CA ASP A 302 -18.67 -16.37 -10.63
C ASP A 302 -18.57 -15.36 -11.79
N LEU A 303 -17.41 -14.70 -11.85
CA LEU A 303 -17.11 -13.70 -12.86
C LEU A 303 -17.07 -14.28 -14.27
N LEU A 304 -16.64 -15.54 -14.44
CA LEU A 304 -16.59 -16.20 -15.76
C LEU A 304 -17.99 -16.44 -16.31
N TYR A 305 -18.91 -16.90 -15.45
CA TYR A 305 -20.29 -17.10 -15.82
C TYR A 305 -20.97 -15.77 -16.22
N ASP A 306 -20.73 -14.71 -15.45
CA ASP A 306 -21.31 -13.39 -15.74
C ASP A 306 -20.79 -12.83 -17.08
N ILE A 307 -19.50 -12.97 -17.38
CA ILE A 307 -18.90 -12.57 -18.67
C ILE A 307 -19.52 -13.35 -19.84
N LYS A 308 -19.69 -14.67 -19.69
CA LYS A 308 -20.29 -15.54 -20.73
C LYS A 308 -21.76 -15.20 -20.98
N ARG A 309 -22.51 -14.95 -19.90
CA ARG A 309 -23.91 -14.50 -19.98
C ARG A 309 -24.02 -13.17 -20.72
N ASN A 310 -23.13 -12.22 -20.41
CA ASN A 310 -23.08 -10.91 -21.05
C ASN A 310 -22.69 -10.99 -22.55
N SER A 311 -21.79 -11.91 -22.89
CA SER A 311 -21.39 -12.16 -24.29
C SER A 311 -22.56 -12.63 -25.16
N SER A 312 -23.50 -13.37 -24.57
CA SER A 312 -24.69 -13.89 -25.26
C SER A 312 -25.71 -12.79 -25.63
N SER A 313 -25.67 -11.63 -24.96
CA SER A 313 -26.58 -10.49 -25.21
C SER A 313 -26.04 -9.43 -26.17
N LYS A 314 -24.97 -9.71 -26.94
CA LYS A 314 -24.26 -8.76 -27.83
C LYS A 314 -23.64 -7.53 -27.14
N SER A 315 -23.48 -7.54 -25.81
CA SER A 315 -22.92 -6.42 -25.04
C SER A 315 -21.41 -6.54 -24.76
N ARG A 316 -20.64 -7.01 -25.75
CA ARG A 316 -19.17 -7.06 -25.65
C ARG A 316 -18.56 -5.69 -25.97
N PRO A 317 -17.42 -5.33 -25.35
CA PRO A 317 -16.64 -6.12 -24.37
C PRO A 317 -17.18 -6.00 -22.92
N TYR A 318 -16.83 -6.97 -22.07
CA TYR A 318 -17.08 -6.88 -20.62
C TYR A 318 -16.03 -6.00 -19.95
N VAL A 319 -16.45 -4.89 -19.36
CA VAL A 319 -15.56 -3.85 -18.83
C VAL A 319 -15.40 -3.99 -17.32
N ILE A 320 -14.16 -4.10 -16.85
CA ILE A 320 -13.80 -4.17 -15.44
C ILE A 320 -12.86 -3.01 -15.11
N SER A 321 -13.21 -2.21 -14.10
CA SER A 321 -12.34 -1.15 -13.61
C SER A 321 -11.70 -1.54 -12.29
N VAL A 322 -10.38 -1.35 -12.19
CA VAL A 322 -9.61 -1.58 -10.98
C VAL A 322 -9.28 -0.24 -10.32
N VAL A 323 -9.67 -0.09 -9.05
CA VAL A 323 -9.50 1.14 -8.26
C VAL A 323 -8.86 0.86 -6.90
N GLY A 324 -8.45 1.89 -6.18
CA GLY A 324 -7.87 1.78 -4.85
C GLY A 324 -6.85 2.87 -4.55
N VAL A 325 -6.24 2.82 -3.37
CA VAL A 325 -5.23 3.82 -2.96
C VAL A 325 -3.89 3.59 -3.66
N ASN A 326 -2.91 4.44 -3.39
CA ASN A 326 -1.55 4.27 -3.91
C ASN A 326 -0.82 3.14 -3.19
N GLY A 327 0.01 2.37 -3.92
CA GLY A 327 0.89 1.36 -3.32
C GLY A 327 0.27 0.01 -2.95
N VAL A 328 -1.05 -0.16 -3.08
CA VAL A 328 -1.76 -1.44 -2.77
C VAL A 328 -1.62 -2.51 -3.86
N GLY A 329 -0.89 -2.25 -4.94
CA GLY A 329 -0.65 -3.25 -6.00
C GLY A 329 -1.76 -3.37 -7.05
N LYS A 330 -2.44 -2.27 -7.42
CA LYS A 330 -3.48 -2.25 -8.46
C LYS A 330 -3.01 -2.83 -9.80
N SER A 331 -1.99 -2.23 -10.41
CA SER A 331 -1.47 -2.65 -11.71
C SER A 331 -0.98 -4.10 -11.70
N THR A 332 -0.33 -4.52 -10.61
CA THR A 332 0.13 -5.92 -10.44
C THR A 332 -1.04 -6.89 -10.36
N ASN A 333 -2.06 -6.64 -9.53
CA ASN A 333 -3.22 -7.53 -9.42
C ASN A 333 -4.12 -7.47 -10.67
N LEU A 334 -4.14 -6.36 -11.39
CA LEU A 334 -4.77 -6.27 -12.71
C LEU A 334 -4.07 -7.18 -13.72
N ALA A 335 -2.73 -7.23 -13.71
CA ALA A 335 -1.97 -8.15 -14.56
C ALA A 335 -2.20 -9.62 -14.18
N LYS A 336 -2.30 -9.94 -12.88
CA LYS A 336 -2.70 -11.28 -12.41
C LYS A 336 -4.10 -11.66 -12.88
N LEU A 337 -5.05 -10.72 -12.80
CA LEU A 337 -6.41 -10.93 -13.28
C LEU A 337 -6.45 -11.13 -14.80
N ALA A 338 -5.65 -10.36 -15.55
CA ALA A 338 -5.47 -10.54 -16.99
C ALA A 338 -4.93 -11.94 -17.32
N TYR A 339 -3.89 -12.38 -16.61
CA TYR A 339 -3.35 -13.72 -16.74
C TYR A 339 -4.40 -14.80 -16.47
N TRP A 340 -5.17 -14.68 -15.38
CA TRP A 340 -6.26 -15.60 -15.06
C TRP A 340 -7.31 -15.67 -16.19
N PHE A 341 -7.67 -14.54 -16.81
CA PHE A 341 -8.59 -14.53 -17.94
C PHE A 341 -8.00 -15.20 -19.19
N LEU A 342 -6.71 -15.00 -19.48
CA LEU A 342 -6.03 -15.70 -20.57
C LEU A 342 -6.03 -17.21 -20.34
N GLN A 343 -5.77 -17.69 -19.12
CA GLN A 343 -5.88 -19.12 -18.80
C GLN A 343 -7.30 -19.68 -18.99
N ASN A 344 -8.31 -18.81 -19.06
CA ASN A 344 -9.69 -19.15 -19.38
C ASN A 344 -10.08 -18.87 -20.84
N ASN A 345 -9.11 -18.77 -21.76
CA ASN A 345 -9.28 -18.56 -23.20
C ASN A 345 -10.05 -17.28 -23.55
N MET A 346 -9.85 -16.18 -22.83
CA MET A 346 -10.50 -14.89 -23.11
C MET A 346 -9.52 -13.86 -23.63
N ASN A 347 -9.96 -13.08 -24.64
CA ASN A 347 -9.20 -11.98 -25.21
C ASN A 347 -9.29 -10.75 -24.31
N VAL A 348 -8.14 -10.26 -23.83
CA VAL A 348 -8.07 -9.20 -22.83
C VAL A 348 -7.42 -7.94 -23.42
N LEU A 349 -8.10 -6.81 -23.32
CA LEU A 349 -7.49 -5.51 -23.57
C LEU A 349 -7.23 -4.81 -22.23
N ILE A 350 -5.97 -4.49 -21.93
CA ILE A 350 -5.63 -3.65 -20.78
C ILE A 350 -5.64 -2.19 -21.22
N CYS A 351 -6.31 -1.32 -20.48
CA CYS A 351 -6.38 0.12 -20.72
C CYS A 351 -5.62 0.87 -19.62
N ALA A 352 -4.57 1.59 -20.01
CA ALA A 352 -3.75 2.38 -19.11
C ALA A 352 -4.40 3.74 -18.82
N CYS A 353 -5.13 3.83 -17.70
CA CYS A 353 -5.77 5.05 -17.21
C CYS A 353 -5.08 5.64 -15.96
N ASP A 354 -3.96 5.07 -15.49
CA ASP A 354 -3.05 5.72 -14.53
C ASP A 354 -2.13 6.70 -15.28
N THR A 355 -2.68 7.85 -15.65
CA THR A 355 -1.98 8.91 -16.41
C THR A 355 -1.36 9.98 -15.50
N PHE A 356 -1.31 9.74 -14.18
CA PHE A 356 -0.79 10.70 -13.21
C PHE A 356 0.59 10.30 -12.68
N ARG A 357 0.80 9.00 -12.44
CA ARG A 357 2.05 8.47 -11.89
C ARG A 357 3.06 8.20 -13.02
N SER A 358 4.22 8.84 -12.93
CA SER A 358 5.34 8.56 -13.86
C SER A 358 5.71 7.08 -13.83
N GLY A 359 5.90 6.47 -14.99
CA GLY A 359 6.27 5.06 -15.13
C GLY A 359 5.09 4.08 -15.03
N ALA A 360 3.86 4.53 -14.75
CA ALA A 360 2.72 3.64 -14.59
C ALA A 360 2.32 2.96 -15.91
N VAL A 361 2.39 3.71 -17.00
CA VAL A 361 2.12 3.23 -18.34
C VAL A 361 3.19 2.22 -18.77
N GLU A 362 4.47 2.53 -18.54
CA GLU A 362 5.60 1.65 -18.82
C GLU A 362 5.55 0.37 -17.98
N GLN A 363 5.11 0.46 -16.71
CA GLN A 363 4.88 -0.71 -15.86
C GLN A 363 3.84 -1.66 -16.49
N LEU A 364 2.72 -1.13 -17.00
CA LEU A 364 1.72 -1.95 -17.68
C LEU A 364 2.23 -2.52 -19.01
N LYS A 365 3.05 -1.77 -19.78
CA LYS A 365 3.70 -2.28 -20.99
C LYS A 365 4.54 -3.52 -20.69
N VAL A 366 5.35 -3.48 -19.63
CA VAL A 366 6.16 -4.64 -19.21
C VAL A 366 5.25 -5.82 -18.87
N HIS A 367 4.16 -5.60 -18.14
CA HIS A 367 3.21 -6.67 -17.84
C HIS A 367 2.59 -7.28 -19.10
N VAL A 368 2.08 -6.45 -20.02
CA VAL A 368 1.47 -6.91 -21.28
C VAL A 368 2.48 -7.67 -22.11
N ASN A 369 3.70 -7.17 -22.29
CA ASN A 369 4.75 -7.86 -23.06
C ASN A 369 5.08 -9.23 -22.46
N ASN A 370 5.19 -9.33 -21.14
CA ASN A 370 5.43 -10.60 -20.46
C ASN A 370 4.26 -11.57 -20.63
N LEU A 371 3.02 -11.08 -20.51
CA LEU A 371 1.82 -11.90 -20.69
C LEU A 371 1.64 -12.35 -22.14
N GLN A 372 1.97 -11.51 -23.12
CA GLN A 372 2.00 -11.89 -24.54
C GLN A 372 2.99 -13.05 -24.77
N ARG A 373 4.22 -12.96 -24.23
CA ARG A 373 5.22 -14.03 -24.32
C ARG A 373 4.72 -15.34 -23.70
N LEU A 374 4.16 -15.29 -22.49
CA LEU A 374 3.62 -16.47 -21.81
C LEU A 374 2.43 -17.07 -22.57
N ASN A 375 1.56 -16.23 -23.13
CA ASN A 375 0.39 -16.67 -23.88
C ASN A 375 0.78 -17.30 -25.23
N SER A 376 1.79 -16.75 -25.93
CA SER A 376 2.31 -17.34 -27.18
C SER A 376 2.98 -18.70 -27.00
N ALA A 377 3.53 -18.96 -25.82
CA ALA A 377 4.11 -20.27 -25.46
C ALA A 377 3.04 -21.29 -25.00
N SER A 378 1.83 -20.82 -24.68
CA SER A 378 0.72 -21.67 -24.24
C SER A 378 -0.13 -22.11 -25.43
N ALA A 379 -0.82 -23.25 -25.32
CA ALA A 379 -1.78 -23.73 -26.33
C ALA A 379 -3.07 -22.87 -26.43
N THR A 380 -3.09 -21.72 -25.76
CA THR A 380 -4.23 -20.83 -25.58
C THR A 380 -4.36 -19.92 -26.80
N SER A 381 -5.53 -19.92 -27.46
CA SER A 381 -5.78 -19.05 -28.64
C SER A 381 -6.20 -17.61 -28.28
N SER A 382 -6.05 -17.20 -27.02
CA SER A 382 -6.43 -15.85 -26.58
C SER A 382 -5.41 -14.80 -27.00
N LYS A 383 -5.83 -13.53 -27.05
CA LYS A 383 -4.94 -12.38 -27.27
C LYS A 383 -4.94 -11.43 -26.08
N ILE A 384 -3.82 -10.74 -25.87
CA ILE A 384 -3.70 -9.65 -24.90
C ILE A 384 -2.95 -8.47 -25.49
N ASP A 385 -3.48 -7.26 -25.30
CA ASP A 385 -2.88 -6.03 -25.78
C ASP A 385 -3.06 -4.87 -24.79
N LEU A 386 -2.26 -3.81 -24.99
CA LEU A 386 -2.33 -2.56 -24.23
C LEU A 386 -2.97 -1.46 -25.08
N PHE A 387 -3.94 -0.77 -24.50
CA PHE A 387 -4.47 0.48 -25.00
C PHE A 387 -3.97 1.65 -24.14
N GLU A 388 -3.31 2.62 -24.77
CA GLU A 388 -2.80 3.81 -24.12
C GLU A 388 -2.98 5.06 -25.00
N LYS A 389 -3.05 6.23 -24.38
CA LYS A 389 -3.04 7.53 -25.07
C LYS A 389 -2.05 8.52 -24.43
N GLY A 390 -1.01 8.00 -23.77
CA GLY A 390 -0.03 8.79 -23.03
C GLY A 390 -0.59 9.44 -21.75
N TYR A 391 0.10 10.46 -21.24
CA TYR A 391 -0.20 11.13 -19.97
C TYR A 391 -1.12 12.34 -20.14
N GLY A 392 -2.00 12.60 -19.17
CA GLY A 392 -3.02 13.65 -19.25
C GLY A 392 -3.91 13.77 -18.01
N GLY A 393 -4.79 14.78 -18.00
CA GLY A 393 -5.71 15.10 -16.90
C GLY A 393 -6.98 14.25 -16.82
N GLY A 394 -7.98 14.68 -16.03
CA GLY A 394 -9.20 13.90 -15.77
C GLY A 394 -10.05 13.57 -17.01
N ASP A 395 -10.22 14.52 -17.93
CA ASP A 395 -10.97 14.29 -19.17
C ASP A 395 -10.24 13.34 -20.13
N HIS A 396 -8.91 13.29 -20.05
CA HIS A 396 -8.09 12.35 -20.81
C HIS A 396 -8.34 10.90 -20.37
N VAL A 397 -8.48 10.64 -19.06
CA VAL A 397 -8.81 9.31 -18.53
C VAL A 397 -10.16 8.80 -19.06
N VAL A 398 -11.19 9.65 -19.02
CA VAL A 398 -12.53 9.30 -19.53
C VAL A 398 -12.50 9.00 -21.03
N ASN A 399 -11.85 9.86 -21.81
CA ASN A 399 -11.75 9.69 -23.26
C ASN A 399 -10.93 8.45 -23.64
N THR A 400 -9.87 8.15 -22.89
CA THR A 400 -9.04 6.95 -23.06
C THR A 400 -9.85 5.69 -22.80
N ALA A 401 -10.59 5.63 -21.69
CA ALA A 401 -11.46 4.50 -21.38
C ALA A 401 -12.53 4.26 -22.46
N LYS A 402 -13.24 5.32 -22.91
CA LYS A 402 -14.23 5.20 -23.99
C LYS A 402 -13.61 4.69 -25.30
N SER A 403 -12.44 5.22 -25.64
CA SER A 403 -11.74 4.81 -26.86
C SER A 403 -11.27 3.36 -26.79
N ALA A 404 -10.82 2.91 -25.61
CA ALA A 404 -10.41 1.53 -25.39
C ALA A 404 -11.59 0.57 -25.53
N ILE A 405 -12.78 0.93 -25.02
CA ILE A 405 -14.00 0.11 -25.15
C ILE A 405 -14.43 0.00 -26.61
N ALA A 406 -14.45 1.11 -27.35
CA ALA A 406 -14.78 1.11 -28.78
C ALA A 406 -13.77 0.27 -29.59
N TYR A 407 -12.47 0.47 -29.36
CA TYR A 407 -11.41 -0.32 -29.98
C TYR A 407 -11.54 -1.81 -29.65
N ALA A 408 -11.83 -2.14 -28.39
CA ALA A 408 -12.04 -3.51 -27.96
C ALA A 408 -13.23 -4.19 -28.68
N GLN A 409 -14.31 -3.43 -28.90
CA GLN A 409 -15.48 -3.91 -29.63
C GLN A 409 -15.16 -4.17 -31.11
N GLU A 410 -14.46 -3.24 -31.77
CA GLU A 410 -14.05 -3.37 -33.18
C GLU A 410 -13.08 -4.52 -33.41
N GLN A 411 -12.13 -4.71 -32.49
CA GLN A 411 -11.12 -5.74 -32.59
C GLN A 411 -11.56 -7.08 -31.99
N GLY A 412 -12.74 -7.18 -31.39
CA GLY A 412 -13.27 -8.44 -30.86
C GLY A 412 -12.58 -8.94 -29.57
N TYR A 413 -12.19 -8.07 -28.65
CA TYR A 413 -11.77 -8.49 -27.30
C TYR A 413 -12.99 -8.92 -26.48
N ASP A 414 -12.79 -9.84 -25.53
CA ASP A 414 -13.85 -10.30 -24.60
C ASP A 414 -13.96 -9.33 -23.43
N ILE A 415 -12.82 -8.86 -22.92
CA ILE A 415 -12.71 -8.12 -21.67
C ILE A 415 -11.87 -6.86 -21.87
N VAL A 416 -12.29 -5.76 -21.23
CA VAL A 416 -11.47 -4.55 -21.05
C VAL A 416 -11.15 -4.38 -19.58
N LEU A 417 -9.86 -4.39 -19.23
CA LEU A 417 -9.37 -4.11 -17.88
C LEU A 417 -8.83 -2.70 -17.79
N ILE A 418 -9.46 -1.84 -16.99
CA ILE A 418 -9.04 -0.45 -16.84
C ILE A 418 -8.23 -0.29 -15.56
N ASP A 419 -6.94 0.02 -15.69
CA ASP A 419 -6.08 0.38 -14.56
C ASP A 419 -6.20 1.87 -14.26
N THR A 420 -6.56 2.24 -13.04
CA THR A 420 -6.75 3.64 -12.66
C THR A 420 -5.67 4.15 -11.71
N ALA A 421 -5.39 5.45 -11.76
CA ALA A 421 -4.49 6.09 -10.82
C ALA A 421 -4.94 5.84 -9.37
N GLY A 422 -3.98 5.56 -8.48
CA GLY A 422 -4.28 5.45 -7.07
C GLY A 422 -4.59 6.82 -6.47
N ARG A 423 -5.61 6.86 -5.60
CA ARG A 423 -6.12 8.11 -5.05
C ARG A 423 -6.30 7.98 -3.55
N THR A 424 -5.90 9.00 -2.80
CA THR A 424 -6.07 9.03 -1.35
C THR A 424 -7.55 9.10 -1.00
N HIS A 425 -8.05 8.16 -0.19
CA HIS A 425 -9.48 8.08 0.18
C HIS A 425 -9.98 9.27 1.00
N SER A 426 -9.10 9.98 1.70
CA SER A 426 -9.47 11.11 2.56
C SER A 426 -9.65 12.43 1.80
N ASN A 427 -9.26 12.50 0.52
CA ASN A 427 -9.34 13.72 -0.26
C ASN A 427 -10.48 13.67 -1.29
N ALA A 428 -11.61 14.30 -0.95
CA ALA A 428 -12.80 14.39 -1.81
C ALA A 428 -12.51 14.94 -3.22
N LYS A 429 -11.55 15.87 -3.37
CA LYS A 429 -11.17 16.41 -4.70
C LYS A 429 -10.49 15.35 -5.57
N LEU A 430 -9.72 14.45 -4.97
CA LEU A 430 -9.10 13.34 -5.69
C LEU A 430 -10.11 12.23 -5.99
N MET A 431 -11.19 12.10 -5.23
CA MET A 431 -12.27 11.14 -5.49
C MET A 431 -13.26 11.62 -6.57
N ALA A 432 -13.49 12.93 -6.70
CA ALA A 432 -14.49 13.49 -7.63
C ALA A 432 -14.39 13.01 -9.10
N PRO A 433 -13.19 12.79 -9.67
CA PRO A 433 -13.06 12.23 -11.03
C PRO A 433 -13.58 10.79 -11.16
N LEU A 434 -13.62 9.99 -10.07
CA LEU A 434 -14.09 8.59 -10.12
C LEU A 434 -15.57 8.50 -10.46
N LYS A 435 -16.39 9.44 -9.98
CA LYS A 435 -17.80 9.52 -10.35
C LYS A 435 -17.96 9.76 -11.86
N LYS A 436 -17.28 10.78 -12.39
CA LYS A 436 -17.31 11.07 -13.84
C LYS A 436 -16.83 9.88 -14.67
N PHE A 437 -15.78 9.20 -14.21
CA PHE A 437 -15.28 7.99 -14.84
C PHE A 437 -16.30 6.85 -14.80
N GLY A 438 -16.93 6.58 -13.65
CA GLY A 438 -17.95 5.55 -13.49
C GLY A 438 -19.17 5.79 -14.37
N ASP A 439 -19.64 7.03 -14.45
CA ASP A 439 -20.75 7.43 -15.32
C ASP A 439 -20.40 7.29 -16.81
N ALA A 440 -19.16 7.61 -17.19
CA ALA A 440 -18.76 7.72 -18.59
C ALA A 440 -18.23 6.42 -19.20
N ALA A 441 -17.49 5.61 -18.42
CA ALA A 441 -16.99 4.30 -18.83
C ALA A 441 -18.01 3.18 -18.56
N ASN A 442 -18.97 3.41 -17.65
CA ASN A 442 -20.02 2.47 -17.26
C ASN A 442 -19.53 1.01 -17.12
N PRO A 443 -18.46 0.77 -16.32
CA PRO A 443 -17.85 -0.55 -16.22
C PRO A 443 -18.88 -1.57 -15.71
N ASN A 444 -18.89 -2.80 -16.24
CA ASN A 444 -19.74 -3.88 -15.73
C ASN A 444 -19.42 -4.18 -14.25
N LYS A 445 -18.12 -4.20 -13.91
CA LYS A 445 -17.64 -4.40 -12.55
C LYS A 445 -16.61 -3.37 -12.12
N ILE A 446 -16.73 -2.89 -10.88
CA ILE A 446 -15.72 -2.07 -10.22
C ILE A 446 -15.10 -2.90 -9.10
N ILE A 447 -13.80 -3.16 -9.22
CA ILE A 447 -13.03 -3.95 -8.28
C ILE A 447 -12.07 -3.02 -7.54
N MET A 448 -12.19 -2.96 -6.22
CA MET A 448 -11.24 -2.22 -5.38
C MET A 448 -10.12 -3.15 -4.91
N VAL A 449 -8.87 -2.75 -5.13
CA VAL A 449 -7.70 -3.42 -4.53
C VAL A 449 -7.43 -2.78 -3.18
N GLY A 450 -7.53 -3.59 -2.13
CA GLY A 450 -7.10 -3.27 -0.76
C GLY A 450 -5.85 -4.05 -0.40
N GLU A 451 -5.14 -3.62 0.63
CA GLU A 451 -3.93 -4.29 1.13
C GLU A 451 -4.19 -4.91 2.50
N ALA A 452 -3.72 -6.14 2.71
CA ALA A 452 -3.98 -6.89 3.93
C ALA A 452 -3.37 -6.24 5.19
N LEU A 453 -2.23 -5.55 5.07
CA LEU A 453 -1.55 -4.89 6.19
C LEU A 453 -2.34 -3.71 6.76
N VAL A 454 -3.29 -3.17 6.01
CA VAL A 454 -4.01 -1.96 6.42
C VAL A 454 -4.98 -2.32 7.54
N GLY A 455 -4.69 -1.84 8.76
CA GLY A 455 -5.53 -2.06 9.93
C GLY A 455 -6.80 -1.22 9.94
N THR A 456 -6.94 -0.32 10.92
CA THR A 456 -8.17 0.46 11.13
C THR A 456 -8.55 1.37 9.96
N ASP A 457 -7.56 1.83 9.19
CA ASP A 457 -7.78 2.71 8.04
C ASP A 457 -8.57 2.02 6.91
N SER A 458 -8.49 0.67 6.82
CA SER A 458 -9.16 -0.13 5.78
C SER A 458 -10.66 0.11 5.71
N VAL A 459 -11.29 0.37 6.86
CA VAL A 459 -12.71 0.71 6.97
C VAL A 459 -13.02 2.02 6.23
N GLU A 460 -12.27 3.08 6.53
CA GLU A 460 -12.49 4.39 5.91
C GLU A 460 -12.18 4.34 4.42
N GLN A 461 -11.12 3.63 4.00
CA GLN A 461 -10.80 3.47 2.59
C GLN A 461 -11.96 2.81 1.84
N ALA A 462 -12.46 1.68 2.35
CA ALA A 462 -13.52 0.92 1.71
C ALA A 462 -14.82 1.74 1.59
N VAL A 463 -15.22 2.42 2.68
CA VAL A 463 -16.42 3.27 2.69
C VAL A 463 -16.30 4.44 1.73
N ASN A 464 -15.17 5.17 1.76
CA ASN A 464 -14.99 6.36 0.92
C ASN A 464 -14.94 6.00 -0.57
N PHE A 465 -14.26 4.91 -0.95
CA PHE A 465 -14.25 4.45 -2.33
C PHE A 465 -15.62 3.94 -2.80
N ASN A 466 -16.36 3.23 -1.93
CA ASN A 466 -17.71 2.80 -2.27
C ASN A 466 -18.64 3.99 -2.51
N ASN A 467 -18.50 5.05 -1.73
CA ASN A 467 -19.29 6.28 -1.88
C ASN A 467 -18.81 7.18 -3.04
N ALA A 468 -17.56 7.04 -3.49
CA ALA A 468 -16.96 7.93 -4.50
C ALA A 468 -17.65 7.87 -5.88
N PHE A 469 -18.35 6.78 -6.19
CA PHE A 469 -19.10 6.61 -7.44
C PHE A 469 -20.54 7.18 -7.37
N GLY A 470 -20.95 7.73 -6.23
CA GLY A 470 -22.27 8.29 -5.99
C GLY A 470 -23.36 7.23 -5.84
N ASN A 471 -24.61 7.66 -5.67
CA ASN A 471 -25.71 6.78 -5.24
C ASN A 471 -26.17 5.74 -6.28
N ARG A 472 -25.60 5.74 -7.49
CA ARG A 472 -26.04 4.87 -8.61
C ARG A 472 -25.14 3.68 -8.83
N ARG A 473 -23.93 3.68 -8.28
CA ARG A 473 -22.90 2.67 -8.51
C ARG A 473 -22.12 2.45 -7.22
N ASN A 474 -21.91 1.19 -6.87
CA ASN A 474 -21.11 0.76 -5.74
C ASN A 474 -19.92 -0.05 -6.25
N LEU A 475 -18.97 -0.35 -5.35
CA LEU A 475 -17.98 -1.39 -5.63
C LEU A 475 -18.69 -2.74 -5.74
N ASP A 476 -18.24 -3.57 -6.68
CA ASP A 476 -18.76 -4.94 -6.84
C ASP A 476 -17.95 -5.94 -6.05
N PHE A 477 -16.61 -5.77 -6.03
CA PHE A 477 -15.70 -6.72 -5.42
C PHE A 477 -14.46 -6.06 -4.82
N PHE A 478 -13.83 -6.77 -3.88
CA PHE A 478 -12.46 -6.52 -3.45
C PHE A 478 -11.46 -7.54 -4.02
N ILE A 479 -10.24 -7.07 -4.27
CA ILE A 479 -9.05 -7.93 -4.30
C ILE A 479 -8.17 -7.52 -3.13
N ILE A 480 -7.82 -8.45 -2.25
CA ILE A 480 -6.96 -8.16 -1.09
C ILE A 480 -5.54 -8.58 -1.42
N SER A 481 -4.62 -7.64 -1.56
CA SER A 481 -3.23 -7.87 -1.92
C SER A 481 -2.33 -8.03 -0.70
N LYS A 482 -1.11 -8.52 -0.94
CA LYS A 482 -0.04 -8.69 0.05
C LYS A 482 -0.43 -9.57 1.25
N VAL A 483 -1.31 -10.55 1.02
CA VAL A 483 -1.76 -11.47 2.08
C VAL A 483 -0.62 -12.35 2.58
N ASP A 484 0.38 -12.59 1.72
CA ASP A 484 1.63 -13.28 2.04
C ASP A 484 2.46 -12.58 3.14
N THR A 485 2.23 -11.30 3.39
CA THR A 485 3.05 -10.51 4.33
C THR A 485 2.44 -10.36 5.73
N VAL A 486 1.18 -10.77 5.93
CA VAL A 486 0.46 -10.52 7.19
C VAL A 486 0.41 -11.71 8.15
N GLY A 487 0.82 -12.91 7.70
CA GLY A 487 0.64 -14.14 8.47
C GLY A 487 -0.83 -14.30 8.88
N ASP A 488 -1.08 -14.38 10.19
CA ASP A 488 -2.43 -14.53 10.75
C ASP A 488 -3.23 -13.21 10.86
N LEU A 489 -2.63 -12.06 10.53
CA LEU A 489 -3.25 -10.73 10.70
C LEU A 489 -4.22 -10.39 9.54
N VAL A 490 -5.20 -11.28 9.33
CA VAL A 490 -6.16 -11.22 8.20
C VAL A 490 -7.42 -10.40 8.49
N GLY A 491 -7.49 -9.72 9.64
CA GLY A 491 -8.68 -8.97 10.09
C GLY A 491 -9.11 -7.80 9.20
N SER A 492 -8.21 -7.27 8.38
CA SER A 492 -8.52 -6.22 7.39
C SER A 492 -9.57 -6.67 6.38
N MET A 493 -9.60 -7.96 6.03
CA MET A 493 -10.63 -8.55 5.17
C MET A 493 -12.03 -8.40 5.78
N ILE A 494 -12.17 -8.72 7.07
CA ILE A 494 -13.43 -8.59 7.80
C ILE A 494 -13.85 -7.12 7.89
N ASN A 495 -12.90 -6.22 8.19
CA ASN A 495 -13.16 -4.79 8.29
C ASN A 495 -13.80 -4.24 7.01
N MET A 496 -13.20 -4.53 5.85
CA MET A 496 -13.68 -4.03 4.56
C MET A 496 -15.06 -4.60 4.19
N VAL A 497 -15.25 -5.91 4.37
CA VAL A 497 -16.51 -6.59 4.05
C VAL A 497 -17.63 -6.13 4.97
N MET A 498 -17.40 -6.01 6.29
CA MET A 498 -18.43 -5.52 7.20
C MET A 498 -18.82 -4.06 6.96
N ALA A 499 -17.84 -3.21 6.62
CA ALA A 499 -18.08 -1.79 6.41
C ALA A 499 -18.90 -1.51 5.13
N THR A 500 -18.73 -2.32 4.10
CA THR A 500 -19.31 -2.04 2.76
C THR A 500 -20.32 -3.07 2.27
N ARG A 501 -20.31 -4.28 2.85
CA ARG A 501 -20.99 -5.49 2.35
C ARG A 501 -20.56 -5.91 0.94
N VAL A 502 -19.41 -5.42 0.48
CA VAL A 502 -18.82 -5.78 -0.80
C VAL A 502 -17.96 -7.03 -0.59
N PRO A 503 -18.17 -8.10 -1.38
CA PRO A 503 -17.44 -9.35 -1.19
C PRO A 503 -16.02 -9.32 -1.75
N ILE A 504 -15.14 -10.15 -1.18
CA ILE A 504 -13.79 -10.36 -1.70
C ILE A 504 -13.85 -11.40 -2.81
N LEU A 505 -13.34 -11.04 -3.98
CA LEU A 505 -13.28 -11.92 -5.15
C LEU A 505 -11.99 -12.74 -5.16
N PHE A 506 -10.85 -12.08 -4.97
CA PHE A 506 -9.54 -12.72 -4.95
C PHE A 506 -8.65 -12.19 -3.83
N VAL A 507 -7.65 -12.99 -3.48
CA VAL A 507 -6.51 -12.60 -2.65
C VAL A 507 -5.22 -12.69 -3.47
N GLY A 508 -4.34 -11.70 -3.32
CA GLY A 508 -3.00 -11.70 -3.87
C GLY A 508 -2.00 -12.17 -2.82
N THR A 509 -1.29 -13.26 -3.11
CA THR A 509 -0.41 -13.98 -2.17
C THR A 509 1.07 -13.95 -2.59
N GLY A 510 1.50 -12.88 -3.25
CA GLY A 510 2.86 -12.76 -3.79
C GLY A 510 2.96 -11.76 -4.94
N GLN A 511 4.01 -11.86 -5.74
CA GLN A 511 4.33 -10.90 -6.81
C GLN A 511 4.20 -11.47 -8.23
N THR A 512 4.15 -12.80 -8.39
CA THR A 512 4.05 -13.46 -9.69
C THR A 512 2.60 -13.49 -10.21
N TYR A 513 2.41 -13.82 -11.48
CA TYR A 513 1.08 -13.85 -12.10
C TYR A 513 0.16 -14.95 -11.54
N THR A 514 0.75 -16.03 -11.04
CA THR A 514 0.06 -17.17 -10.42
C THR A 514 -0.36 -16.89 -8.97
N ASP A 515 0.19 -15.85 -8.33
CA ASP A 515 -0.07 -15.51 -6.92
C ASP A 515 -1.41 -14.78 -6.73
N ILE A 516 -2.48 -15.32 -7.31
CA ILE A 516 -3.86 -14.87 -7.14
C ILE A 516 -4.76 -16.08 -6.85
N LYS A 517 -5.47 -16.06 -5.72
CA LYS A 517 -6.31 -17.18 -5.28
C LYS A 517 -7.70 -16.71 -4.90
N LYS A 518 -8.69 -17.62 -4.98
CA LYS A 518 -10.03 -17.35 -4.44
C LYS A 518 -9.97 -17.30 -2.91
N LEU A 519 -10.90 -16.56 -2.31
CA LEU A 519 -11.02 -16.51 -0.86
C LEU A 519 -11.56 -17.83 -0.30
N SER A 520 -10.77 -18.56 0.51
CA SER A 520 -11.31 -19.59 1.39
C SER A 520 -11.85 -18.95 2.65
N VAL A 521 -13.17 -18.86 2.75
CA VAL A 521 -13.84 -18.34 3.95
C VAL A 521 -13.44 -19.16 5.18
N LYS A 522 -13.42 -20.50 5.04
CA LYS A 522 -13.05 -21.41 6.12
C LYS A 522 -11.65 -21.11 6.65
N SER A 523 -10.65 -21.01 5.78
CA SER A 523 -9.26 -20.77 6.19
C SER A 523 -9.10 -19.43 6.91
N VAL A 524 -9.74 -18.37 6.42
CA VAL A 524 -9.68 -17.05 7.07
C VAL A 524 -10.35 -17.07 8.45
N VAL A 525 -11.51 -17.72 8.58
CA VAL A 525 -12.20 -17.82 9.87
C VAL A 525 -11.39 -18.67 10.87
N GLU A 526 -10.76 -19.74 10.42
CA GLU A 526 -9.85 -20.54 11.25
C GLU A 526 -8.65 -19.71 11.74
N MET A 527 -8.03 -18.92 10.87
CA MET A 527 -6.92 -18.02 11.25
C MET A 527 -7.32 -16.96 12.29
N LEU A 528 -8.54 -16.44 12.21
CA LEU A 528 -9.05 -15.45 13.17
C LEU A 528 -9.43 -16.06 14.52
N THR A 529 -9.83 -17.33 14.53
CA THR A 529 -10.33 -18.02 15.73
C THR A 529 -9.30 -18.93 16.41
N ARG A 530 -8.13 -19.11 15.80
CA ARG A 530 -6.94 -19.76 16.36
C ARG A 530 -6.11 -18.76 17.15
#